data_AF-A0A8S3DY85-F1
#
_entry.id   AF-A0A8S3DY85-F1
#
_cell.length_a   1.000
_cell.length_b   1.000
_cell.length_c   1.000
_cell.angle_alpha   90.00
_cell.angle_beta   90.00
_cell.angle_gamma   90.00
#
_symmetry.space_group_name_H-M   'P 1'
#
loop_
_entity.id
_entity.type
_entity.pdbx_description
1 polymer ?
#
loop_
_entity_poly.entity_id
_entity_poly.type
_entity_poly.pdbx_seq_one_letter_code
_entity_poly.pdbx_strand_id
1 'polypeptide(L)'
;MGLAKYLSPIKGYEDCPLMSLEEVVHPIRSLIGETEKLVYQAKHSCKEGPGELTLDEMASIYLYTMAGQEKSFYSVLNTILRSEERKAIKPWFPYLKLLMTALHKLKSRRYESCWRGIRGDLSAQFPIGTTGVWWTLTSVSTERSVVEHFMGSSSVLTLFSIECKAAKYISPFSYFPREDEVLLMPGFAYQVIDQYLEGSDIIIIRLKEIQSLY
;
A
#
# COMPACT_ATOMS: atom_id res chain seq x y z
N MET A 1 18.44 9.03 5.81
CA MET A 1 17.17 9.72 5.48
C MET A 1 16.56 10.13 6.82
N GLY A 2 16.58 11.43 7.15
CA GLY A 2 16.24 11.94 8.48
C GLY A 2 14.75 11.78 8.82
N LEU A 3 14.43 11.92 10.10
CA LEU A 3 13.09 12.00 10.69
C LEU A 3 12.06 12.46 9.65
N ALA A 4 11.09 11.59 9.34
CA ALA A 4 10.07 11.86 8.34
C ALA A 4 9.42 13.22 8.63
N LYS A 5 9.73 14.22 7.79
CA LYS A 5 9.11 15.54 7.87
C LYS A 5 7.60 15.36 7.81
N TYR A 6 6.91 16.09 8.67
CA TYR A 6 5.47 16.05 8.76
C TYR A 6 4.86 16.45 7.41
N LEU A 7 4.13 15.52 6.81
CA LEU A 7 3.56 15.64 5.47
C LEU A 7 2.04 15.73 5.61
N SER A 8 1.42 16.75 5.02
CA SER A 8 -0.04 16.91 5.10
C SER A 8 -0.78 15.78 4.39
N PRO A 9 -2.02 15.44 4.82
CA PRO A 9 -2.89 14.55 4.07
C PRO A 9 -3.07 15.02 2.63
N ILE A 10 -3.17 14.07 1.70
CA ILE A 10 -3.51 14.35 0.30
C ILE A 10 -5.02 14.62 0.24
N LYS A 11 -5.40 15.76 -0.34
CA LYS A 11 -6.79 16.22 -0.49
C LYS A 11 -7.06 16.66 -1.92
N GLY A 12 -8.33 16.65 -2.31
CA GLY A 12 -8.85 17.12 -3.60
C GLY A 12 -9.07 16.01 -4.63
N TYR A 13 -8.65 14.77 -4.34
CA TYR A 13 -9.04 13.63 -5.16
C TYR A 13 -10.49 13.23 -4.89
N GLU A 14 -11.01 13.56 -3.71
CA GLU A 14 -12.38 13.29 -3.28
C GLU A 14 -13.41 14.01 -4.16
N ASP A 15 -13.04 15.19 -4.66
CA ASP A 15 -13.86 16.03 -5.53
C ASP A 15 -13.87 15.57 -6.99
N CYS A 16 -13.01 14.63 -7.37
CA CYS A 16 -13.03 14.06 -8.72
C CYS A 16 -14.30 13.21 -8.92
N PRO A 17 -14.90 13.24 -10.13
CA PRO A 17 -15.97 12.33 -10.49
C PRO A 17 -15.46 10.88 -10.49
N LEU A 18 -16.34 9.93 -10.16
CA LEU A 18 -16.05 8.52 -10.34
C LEU A 18 -16.17 8.19 -11.84
N MET A 19 -15.12 7.61 -12.41
CA MET A 19 -14.98 7.33 -13.84
C MET A 19 -14.46 5.90 -14.05
N SER A 20 -14.49 5.42 -15.29
CA SER A 20 -13.97 4.10 -15.66
C SER A 20 -12.44 4.02 -15.47
N LEU A 21 -11.91 2.79 -15.38
CA LEU A 21 -10.47 2.59 -15.21
C LEU A 21 -9.66 3.20 -16.36
N GLU A 22 -10.16 3.13 -17.60
CA GLU A 22 -9.55 3.71 -18.79
C GLU A 22 -9.43 5.23 -18.69
N GLU A 23 -10.49 5.90 -18.21
CA GLU A 23 -10.53 7.36 -18.07
C GLU A 23 -9.58 7.83 -16.96
N VAL A 24 -9.55 7.14 -15.82
CA VAL A 24 -8.76 7.59 -14.66
C VAL A 24 -7.25 7.42 -14.85
N VAL A 25 -6.80 6.52 -15.75
CA VAL A 25 -5.38 6.36 -16.07
C VAL A 25 -4.91 7.29 -17.19
N HIS A 26 -5.82 7.91 -17.94
CA HIS A 26 -5.47 8.80 -19.05
C HIS A 26 -4.48 9.92 -18.66
N PRO A 27 -4.63 10.61 -17.51
CA PRO A 27 -3.71 11.69 -17.13
C PRO A 27 -2.29 11.21 -16.76
N ILE A 28 -2.11 9.91 -16.50
CA ILE A 28 -0.84 9.33 -16.03
C ILE A 28 -0.14 8.46 -17.10
N ARG A 29 -0.68 8.39 -18.32
CA ARG A 29 -0.13 7.57 -19.42
C ARG A 29 1.31 7.92 -19.81
N SER A 30 1.73 9.17 -19.63
CA SER A 30 3.12 9.58 -19.89
C SER A 30 4.07 9.18 -18.77
N LEU A 31 3.55 8.83 -17.60
CA LEU A 31 4.31 8.40 -16.42
C LEU A 31 4.42 6.87 -16.36
N ILE A 32 3.39 6.17 -16.84
CA ILE A 32 3.28 4.71 -16.86
C ILE A 32 3.18 4.22 -18.30
N GLY A 33 4.23 3.55 -18.79
CA GLY A 33 4.21 2.94 -20.12
C GLY A 33 3.17 1.82 -20.23
N GLU A 34 2.66 1.63 -21.46
CA GLU A 34 1.68 0.58 -21.79
C GLU A 34 0.41 0.60 -20.92
N THR A 35 -0.07 1.79 -20.54
CA THR A 35 -1.19 1.95 -19.60
C THR A 35 -2.47 1.27 -20.08
N GLU A 36 -2.76 1.33 -21.38
CA GLU A 36 -3.93 0.67 -21.98
C GLU A 36 -3.87 -0.86 -21.83
N LYS A 37 -2.68 -1.45 -22.01
CA LYS A 37 -2.48 -2.89 -21.84
C LYS A 37 -2.60 -3.30 -20.38
N LEU A 38 -2.10 -2.50 -19.45
CA LEU A 38 -2.25 -2.74 -18.02
C LEU A 38 -3.72 -2.70 -17.59
N VAL A 39 -4.49 -1.72 -18.08
CA VAL A 39 -5.94 -1.64 -17.82
C VAL A 39 -6.67 -2.85 -18.41
N TYR A 40 -6.36 -3.22 -19.64
CA TYR A 40 -6.92 -4.42 -20.27
C TYR A 40 -6.65 -5.67 -19.43
N GLN A 41 -5.39 -5.89 -19.01
CA GLN A 41 -5.01 -7.03 -18.17
C GLN A 41 -5.73 -7.02 -16.83
N ALA A 42 -5.83 -5.86 -16.18
CA ALA A 42 -6.50 -5.73 -14.89
C ALA A 42 -7.99 -6.11 -14.97
N LYS A 43 -8.71 -5.59 -15.97
CA LYS A 43 -10.13 -5.91 -16.18
C LYS A 43 -10.36 -7.38 -16.51
N HIS A 44 -9.55 -7.96 -17.39
CA HIS A 44 -9.71 -9.37 -17.80
C HIS A 44 -9.37 -10.37 -16.68
N SER A 45 -8.55 -9.95 -15.71
CA SER A 45 -8.18 -10.78 -14.58
C SER A 45 -9.23 -10.75 -13.46
N CYS A 46 -10.06 -9.71 -13.42
CA CYS A 46 -11.16 -9.60 -12.48
C CYS A 46 -12.35 -10.44 -12.97
N LYS A 47 -12.73 -11.45 -12.20
CA LYS A 47 -14.01 -12.14 -12.37
C LYS A 47 -15.12 -11.26 -11.77
N GLU A 48 -16.39 -11.55 -12.08
CA GLU A 48 -17.52 -10.97 -11.33
C GLU A 48 -17.28 -11.21 -9.83
N GLY A 49 -17.02 -10.12 -9.10
CA GLY A 49 -16.65 -10.17 -7.70
C GLY A 49 -17.85 -10.40 -6.80
N PRO A 50 -17.64 -10.56 -5.47
CA PRO A 50 -18.73 -10.41 -4.52
C PRO A 50 -19.41 -9.05 -4.80
N GLY A 51 -20.74 -9.03 -4.90
CA GLY A 51 -21.54 -7.96 -5.52
C GLY A 51 -21.46 -6.54 -4.94
N GLU A 52 -20.43 -6.23 -4.16
CA GLU A 52 -20.13 -4.93 -3.57
C GLU A 52 -19.27 -4.03 -4.47
N LEU A 53 -18.37 -4.61 -5.29
CA LEU A 53 -17.46 -3.86 -6.16
C LEU A 53 -17.85 -3.94 -7.64
N THR A 54 -17.70 -2.82 -8.36
CA THR A 54 -17.78 -2.80 -9.83
C THR A 54 -16.52 -3.40 -10.46
N LEU A 55 -16.59 -3.71 -11.76
CA LEU A 55 -15.41 -4.19 -12.51
C LEU A 55 -14.25 -3.18 -12.47
N ASP A 56 -14.54 -1.89 -12.66
CA ASP A 56 -13.52 -0.83 -12.59
C ASP A 56 -12.88 -0.72 -11.21
N GLU A 57 -13.67 -0.86 -10.14
CA GLU A 57 -13.18 -0.83 -8.76
C GLU A 57 -12.27 -2.02 -8.46
N MET A 58 -12.66 -3.24 -8.83
CA MET A 58 -11.80 -4.42 -8.69
C MET A 58 -10.52 -4.30 -9.51
N ALA A 59 -10.65 -3.88 -10.77
CA ALA A 59 -9.52 -3.72 -11.66
C ALA A 59 -8.56 -2.61 -11.20
N SER A 60 -9.07 -1.58 -10.50
CA SER A 60 -8.22 -0.55 -9.90
C SER A 60 -7.33 -1.11 -8.79
N ILE A 61 -7.86 -2.02 -7.95
CA ILE A 61 -7.09 -2.71 -6.90
C ILE A 61 -6.08 -3.64 -7.56
N TYR A 62 -6.51 -4.44 -8.55
CA TYR A 62 -5.62 -5.32 -9.29
C TYR A 62 -4.44 -4.56 -9.89
N LEU A 63 -4.72 -3.45 -10.59
CA LEU A 63 -3.71 -2.59 -11.20
C LEU A 63 -2.74 -2.02 -10.16
N TYR A 64 -3.24 -1.62 -8.98
CA TYR A 64 -2.40 -1.15 -7.87
C TYR A 64 -1.40 -2.21 -7.43
N THR A 65 -1.79 -3.48 -7.39
CA THR A 65 -0.98 -4.60 -6.91
C THR A 65 0.00 -5.17 -7.94
N MET A 66 0.02 -4.66 -9.18
CA MET A 66 0.96 -5.09 -10.22
C MET A 66 2.41 -4.63 -9.93
N ALA A 67 3.00 -5.09 -8.84
CA ALA A 67 4.36 -4.78 -8.39
C ALA A 67 5.39 -5.73 -9.01
N GLY A 68 5.72 -5.56 -10.29
CA GLY A 68 6.63 -6.47 -11.01
C GLY A 68 8.00 -5.90 -11.40
N GLN A 69 8.14 -4.56 -11.47
CA GLN A 69 9.32 -3.89 -12.02
C GLN A 69 9.57 -2.53 -11.33
N GLU A 70 10.79 -1.98 -11.43
CA GLU A 70 11.16 -0.68 -10.84
C GLU A 70 10.25 0.49 -11.29
N LYS A 71 9.59 0.36 -12.44
CA LYS A 71 8.62 1.34 -12.98
C LYS A 71 7.18 0.79 -13.05
N SER A 72 6.85 -0.15 -12.17
CA SER A 72 5.48 -0.64 -12.04
C SER A 72 4.51 0.45 -11.59
N PHE A 73 3.23 0.23 -11.86
CA PHE A 73 2.16 1.11 -11.42
C PHE A 73 2.22 1.36 -9.90
N TYR A 74 2.40 0.28 -9.13
CA TYR A 74 2.64 0.31 -7.68
C TYR A 74 3.82 1.21 -7.28
N SER A 75 4.99 1.03 -7.90
CA SER A 75 6.23 1.72 -7.50
C SER A 75 6.16 3.21 -7.80
N VAL A 76 5.61 3.59 -8.95
CA VAL A 76 5.48 5.00 -9.36
C VAL A 76 4.48 5.72 -8.47
N LEU A 77 3.29 5.15 -8.24
CA LEU A 77 2.29 5.77 -7.36
C LEU A 77 2.85 5.95 -5.94
N ASN A 78 3.42 4.90 -5.35
CA ASN A 78 3.97 4.98 -4.00
C ASN A 78 5.17 5.94 -3.88
N THR A 79 5.95 6.11 -4.94
CA THR A 79 7.02 7.13 -4.97
C THR A 79 6.43 8.53 -4.92
N ILE A 80 5.40 8.79 -5.71
CA ILE A 80 4.73 10.10 -5.75
C ILE A 80 4.01 10.39 -4.43
N LEU A 81 3.35 9.40 -3.82
CA LEU A 81 2.68 9.56 -2.52
C LEU A 81 3.66 9.93 -1.38
N ARG A 82 4.92 9.45 -1.46
CA ARG A 82 6.00 9.79 -0.52
C ARG A 82 6.72 11.11 -0.82
N SER A 83 6.53 11.67 -2.02
CA SER A 83 7.18 12.91 -2.42
C SER A 83 6.71 14.12 -1.60
N GLU A 84 7.65 15.00 -1.24
CA GLU A 84 7.36 16.32 -0.67
C GLU A 84 6.69 17.24 -1.71
N GLU A 85 6.86 16.97 -3.01
CA GLU A 85 6.21 17.71 -4.09
C GLU A 85 4.72 17.32 -4.21
N ARG A 86 3.89 17.88 -3.34
CA ARG A 86 2.44 17.57 -3.28
C ARG A 86 1.65 17.90 -4.54
N LYS A 87 2.22 18.64 -5.50
CA LYS A 87 1.57 18.88 -6.79
C LYS A 87 1.74 17.70 -7.76
N ALA A 88 2.79 16.88 -7.60
CA ALA A 88 3.08 15.76 -8.48
C ALA A 88 2.01 14.65 -8.44
N ILE A 89 1.21 14.59 -7.38
CA ILE A 89 0.11 13.61 -7.25
C ILE A 89 -1.16 14.03 -8.00
N LYS A 90 -1.31 15.30 -8.43
CA LYS A 90 -2.55 15.78 -9.08
C LYS A 90 -2.99 14.95 -10.29
N PRO A 91 -2.11 14.52 -11.21
CA PRO A 91 -2.51 13.64 -12.31
C PRO A 91 -3.12 12.31 -11.86
N TRP A 92 -2.79 11.84 -10.65
CA TRP A 92 -3.28 10.59 -10.08
C TRP A 92 -4.62 10.73 -9.35
N PHE A 93 -5.15 11.94 -9.18
CA PHE A 93 -6.38 12.16 -8.42
C PHE A 93 -7.58 11.37 -8.95
N PRO A 94 -7.84 11.29 -10.27
CA PRO A 94 -8.90 10.43 -10.79
C PRO A 94 -8.71 8.95 -10.41
N TYR A 95 -7.47 8.45 -10.49
CA TYR A 95 -7.18 7.07 -10.13
C TYR A 95 -7.32 6.83 -8.62
N LEU A 96 -6.82 7.76 -7.79
CA LEU A 96 -6.99 7.71 -6.34
C LEU A 96 -8.47 7.73 -5.95
N LYS A 97 -9.31 8.51 -6.64
CA LYS A 97 -10.76 8.51 -6.43
C LYS A 97 -11.35 7.11 -6.62
N LEU A 98 -11.03 6.46 -7.74
CA LEU A 98 -11.53 5.12 -8.04
C LEU A 98 -11.03 4.09 -7.02
N LEU A 99 -9.71 4.05 -6.78
CA LEU A 99 -9.08 3.11 -5.85
C LEU A 99 -9.60 3.28 -4.43
N MET A 100 -9.64 4.51 -3.91
CA MET A 100 -10.14 4.76 -2.56
C MET A 100 -11.62 4.44 -2.45
N THR A 101 -12.44 4.71 -3.48
CA THR A 101 -13.86 4.30 -3.48
C THR A 101 -14.00 2.78 -3.36
N ALA A 102 -13.22 2.02 -4.13
CA ALA A 102 -13.18 0.56 -4.05
C ALA A 102 -12.78 0.07 -2.64
N LEU A 103 -11.69 0.61 -2.09
CA LEU A 103 -11.19 0.19 -0.77
C LEU A 103 -12.15 0.54 0.38
N HIS A 104 -12.89 1.65 0.29
CA HIS A 104 -13.88 2.01 1.31
C HIS A 104 -15.10 1.09 1.33
N LYS A 105 -15.47 0.50 0.19
CA LYS A 105 -16.55 -0.50 0.11
C LYS A 105 -16.16 -1.82 0.78
N LEU A 106 -14.88 -2.18 0.77
CA LEU A 106 -14.40 -3.39 1.43
C LEU A 106 -14.55 -3.32 2.94
N LYS A 107 -15.04 -4.41 3.55
CA LYS A 107 -15.10 -4.55 5.01
C LYS A 107 -13.71 -4.48 5.63
N SER A 108 -13.55 -3.59 6.62
CA SER A 108 -12.34 -3.52 7.43
C SER A 108 -12.20 -4.74 8.34
N ARG A 109 -10.97 -5.23 8.49
CA ARG A 109 -10.63 -6.37 9.33
C ARG A 109 -9.52 -5.99 10.31
N ARG A 110 -9.59 -6.56 11.50
CA ARG A 110 -8.54 -6.49 12.52
C ARG A 110 -7.59 -7.67 12.33
N TYR A 111 -6.30 -7.40 12.46
CA TYR A 111 -5.25 -8.41 12.49
C TYR A 111 -4.32 -8.15 13.67
N GLU A 112 -4.03 -9.19 14.44
CA GLU A 112 -3.04 -9.10 15.53
C GLU A 112 -1.61 -9.08 14.99
N SER A 113 -1.38 -9.55 13.77
CA SER A 113 -0.08 -9.46 13.10
C SER A 113 -0.23 -9.48 11.59
N CYS A 114 0.11 -8.36 10.96
CA CYS A 114 0.45 -8.29 9.54
C CYS A 114 1.94 -8.00 9.39
N TRP A 115 2.52 -8.41 8.26
CA TRP A 115 3.94 -8.41 8.02
C TRP A 115 4.31 -7.55 6.82
N ARG A 116 5.39 -6.78 6.97
CA ARG A 116 5.98 -6.01 5.88
C ARG A 116 7.50 -6.06 5.94
N GLY A 117 8.13 -6.41 4.82
CA GLY A 117 9.58 -6.49 4.70
C GLY A 117 10.17 -5.26 4.01
N ILE A 118 11.30 -4.78 4.51
CA ILE A 118 12.14 -3.76 3.87
C ILE A 118 13.60 -4.21 3.95
N ARG A 119 14.37 -4.01 2.87
CA ARG A 119 15.79 -4.34 2.83
C ARG A 119 16.57 -3.28 3.61
N GLY A 120 17.53 -3.73 4.42
CA GLY A 120 18.37 -2.87 5.26
C GLY A 120 17.84 -2.68 6.68
N ASP A 121 18.68 -2.04 7.49
CA ASP A 121 18.43 -1.74 8.90
C ASP A 121 17.68 -0.41 9.04
N LEU A 122 16.45 -0.46 9.57
CA LEU A 122 15.65 0.72 9.91
C LEU A 122 15.57 0.96 11.42
N SER A 123 16.31 0.24 12.23
CA SER A 123 16.15 0.23 13.69
C SER A 123 16.25 1.62 14.31
N ALA A 124 17.27 2.39 13.90
CA ALA A 124 17.50 3.75 14.35
C ALA A 124 16.38 4.75 13.96
N GLN A 125 15.58 4.43 12.94
CA GLN A 125 14.46 5.27 12.49
C GLN A 125 13.15 4.99 13.24
N PHE A 126 13.08 3.87 13.97
CA PHE A 126 11.91 3.46 14.75
C PHE A 126 12.31 3.15 16.20
N PRO A 127 12.69 4.17 17.00
CA PRO A 127 12.96 3.95 18.42
C PRO A 127 11.68 3.51 19.16
N ILE A 128 11.82 2.57 20.09
CA ILE A 128 10.72 2.09 20.93
C ILE A 128 10.05 3.27 21.66
N GLY A 129 8.71 3.26 21.71
CA GLY A 129 7.89 4.29 22.35
C GLY A 129 7.50 5.45 21.44
N THR A 130 8.17 5.62 20.29
CA THR A 130 7.84 6.69 19.33
C THR A 130 6.57 6.39 18.54
N THR A 131 5.95 7.44 18.01
CA THR A 131 4.76 7.34 17.15
C THR A 131 5.03 7.89 15.77
N GLY A 132 4.35 7.37 14.76
CA GLY A 132 4.43 7.84 13.39
C GLY A 132 3.12 7.69 12.63
N VAL A 133 3.10 8.24 11.41
CA VAL A 133 1.98 8.10 10.48
C VAL A 133 2.51 7.69 9.11
N TRP A 134 1.94 6.64 8.54
CA TRP A 134 2.14 6.30 7.14
C TRP A 134 1.04 6.91 6.28
N TRP A 135 1.40 7.97 5.56
CA TRP A 135 0.49 8.72 4.69
C TRP A 135 0.21 8.05 3.34
N THR A 136 0.83 6.91 3.07
CA THR A 136 0.67 6.15 1.82
C THR A 136 -0.14 4.88 2.05
N LEU A 137 -0.79 4.38 1.00
CA LEU A 137 -1.27 3.00 1.01
C LEU A 137 -0.10 2.07 1.29
N THR A 138 -0.25 1.20 2.28
CA THR A 138 0.83 0.31 2.69
C THR A 138 0.38 -1.13 2.53
N SER A 139 0.99 -1.82 1.57
CA SER A 139 0.82 -3.26 1.35
C SER A 139 1.55 -4.05 2.43
N VAL A 140 0.83 -5.00 3.02
CA VAL A 140 1.29 -5.93 4.07
C VAL A 140 0.70 -7.32 3.76
N SER A 141 1.33 -8.37 4.27
CA SER A 141 0.78 -9.73 4.20
C SER A 141 0.28 -10.18 5.56
N THR A 142 -0.72 -11.07 5.62
CA THR A 142 -1.04 -11.78 6.87
C THR A 142 -0.04 -12.89 7.18
N GLU A 143 0.74 -13.31 6.18
CA GLU A 143 1.67 -14.43 6.27
C GLU A 143 3.12 -13.94 6.26
N ARG A 144 3.85 -14.26 7.34
CA ARG A 144 5.26 -13.89 7.46
C ARG A 144 6.12 -14.54 6.37
N SER A 145 5.85 -15.81 6.07
CA SER A 145 6.61 -16.61 5.10
C SER A 145 6.53 -16.05 3.67
N VAL A 146 5.40 -15.45 3.30
CA VAL A 146 5.23 -14.73 2.02
C VAL A 146 6.21 -13.58 1.92
N VAL A 147 6.30 -12.76 2.97
CA VAL A 147 7.20 -11.61 3.01
C VAL A 147 8.65 -12.06 2.93
N GLU A 148 9.04 -13.07 3.71
CA GLU A 148 10.40 -13.61 3.69
C GLU A 148 10.79 -14.15 2.31
N HIS A 149 9.88 -14.87 1.65
CA HIS A 149 10.09 -15.36 0.30
C HIS A 149 10.32 -14.22 -0.71
N PHE A 150 9.51 -13.16 -0.65
CA PHE A 150 9.66 -11.99 -1.51
C PHE A 150 10.98 -11.24 -1.27
N MET A 151 11.41 -11.12 -0.02
CA MET A 151 12.61 -10.37 0.33
C MET A 151 13.88 -11.05 -0.19
N GLY A 152 13.88 -12.38 -0.27
CA GLY A 152 15.01 -13.19 -0.70
C GLY A 152 16.20 -13.09 0.26
N SER A 153 17.38 -13.49 -0.20
CA SER A 153 18.61 -13.44 0.60
C SER A 153 19.19 -12.02 0.61
N SER A 154 19.20 -11.38 1.78
CA SER A 154 19.87 -10.09 2.02
C SER A 154 20.71 -10.20 3.29
N SER A 155 21.77 -9.39 3.41
CA SER A 155 22.64 -9.43 4.59
C SER A 155 21.99 -8.85 5.84
N VAL A 156 21.03 -7.92 5.68
CA VAL A 156 20.21 -7.37 6.78
C VAL A 156 18.82 -7.00 6.24
N LEU A 157 17.78 -7.43 6.96
CA LEU A 157 16.37 -7.18 6.66
C LEU A 157 15.68 -6.54 7.86
N THR A 158 14.76 -5.63 7.60
CA THR A 158 13.78 -5.18 8.61
C THR A 158 12.43 -5.82 8.29
N LEU A 159 11.87 -6.56 9.24
CA LEU A 159 10.48 -7.02 9.20
C LEU A 159 9.63 -6.25 10.21
N PHE A 160 8.59 -5.59 9.73
CA PHE A 160 7.56 -5.01 10.57
C PHE A 160 6.52 -6.07 10.92
N SER A 161 6.21 -6.20 12.20
CA SER A 161 5.04 -6.93 12.71
C SER A 161 4.02 -5.91 13.20
N ILE A 162 2.84 -5.88 12.61
CA ILE A 162 1.91 -4.76 12.73
C ILE A 162 0.56 -5.26 13.26
N GLU A 163 0.17 -4.80 14.44
CA GLU A 163 -1.20 -4.90 14.93
C GLU A 163 -2.04 -3.82 14.26
N CYS A 164 -3.08 -4.21 13.50
CA CYS A 164 -3.95 -3.28 12.80
C CYS A 164 -5.43 -3.58 13.07
N LYS A 165 -6.27 -2.54 13.14
CA LYS A 165 -7.68 -2.55 13.51
C LYS A 165 -8.60 -2.47 12.29
N ALA A 166 -8.16 -1.77 11.24
CA ALA A 166 -9.04 -1.39 10.14
C ALA A 166 -8.45 -1.65 8.74
N ALA A 167 -7.73 -2.75 8.56
CA ALA A 167 -7.07 -3.07 7.31
C ALA A 167 -8.02 -3.66 6.26
N LYS A 168 -7.70 -3.49 4.97
CA LYS A 168 -8.52 -3.93 3.83
C LYS A 168 -7.94 -5.19 3.22
N TYR A 169 -8.65 -6.31 3.34
CA TYR A 169 -8.24 -7.56 2.71
C TYR A 169 -8.48 -7.49 1.20
N ILE A 170 -7.39 -7.51 0.41
CA ILE A 170 -7.45 -7.31 -1.03
C ILE A 170 -6.91 -8.50 -1.84
N SER A 171 -6.41 -9.55 -1.20
CA SER A 171 -5.90 -10.77 -1.86
C SER A 171 -6.80 -11.30 -3.00
N PRO A 172 -8.15 -11.33 -2.90
CA PRO A 172 -9.02 -11.80 -3.99
C PRO A 172 -8.99 -10.93 -5.25
N PHE A 173 -8.53 -9.69 -5.13
CA PHE A 173 -8.45 -8.69 -6.20
C PHE A 173 -7.00 -8.37 -6.58
N SER A 174 -6.01 -9.02 -5.97
CA SER A 174 -4.59 -8.76 -6.19
C SER A 174 -4.06 -9.51 -7.40
N TYR A 175 -3.06 -8.92 -8.08
CA TYR A 175 -2.23 -9.56 -9.09
C TYR A 175 -1.46 -10.77 -8.50
N PHE A 176 -1.16 -10.73 -7.20
CA PHE A 176 -0.48 -11.78 -6.46
C PHE A 176 -1.40 -12.41 -5.39
N PRO A 177 -2.41 -13.21 -5.78
CA PRO A 177 -3.45 -13.71 -4.87
C PRO A 177 -2.95 -14.71 -3.81
N ARG A 178 -1.67 -15.10 -3.86
CA ARG A 178 -1.04 -15.99 -2.87
C ARG A 178 -0.25 -15.22 -1.81
N GLU A 179 -0.23 -13.89 -1.87
CA GLU A 179 0.49 -13.08 -0.90
C GLU A 179 -0.35 -12.76 0.35
N ASP A 180 -1.61 -13.20 0.39
CA ASP A 180 -2.59 -12.85 1.43
C ASP A 180 -2.55 -11.35 1.75
N GLU A 181 -2.54 -10.57 0.67
CA GLU A 181 -2.29 -9.14 0.72
C GLU A 181 -3.43 -8.39 1.40
N VAL A 182 -3.04 -7.50 2.29
CA VAL A 182 -3.88 -6.58 3.03
C VAL A 182 -3.33 -5.17 2.83
N LEU A 183 -4.21 -4.18 2.72
CA LEU A 183 -3.82 -2.77 2.68
C LEU A 183 -4.15 -2.05 3.98
N LEU A 184 -3.14 -1.35 4.49
CA LEU A 184 -3.32 -0.28 5.46
C LEU A 184 -3.65 1.00 4.70
N MET A 185 -4.73 1.67 5.10
CA MET A 185 -5.18 2.91 4.47
C MET A 185 -4.19 4.06 4.75
N PRO A 186 -4.12 5.07 3.86
CA PRO A 186 -3.38 6.30 4.13
C PRO A 186 -3.77 6.93 5.47
N GLY A 187 -2.78 7.46 6.19
CA GLY A 187 -2.99 8.01 7.53
C GLY A 187 -2.92 6.95 8.63
N PHE A 188 -2.40 5.76 8.34
CA PHE A 188 -2.16 4.73 9.35
C PHE A 188 -1.21 5.23 10.43
N ALA A 189 -1.76 5.51 11.61
CA ALA A 189 -1.02 5.97 12.77
C ALA A 189 -0.59 4.80 13.65
N TYR A 190 0.66 4.80 14.10
CA TYR A 190 1.22 3.71 14.89
C TYR A 190 2.11 4.18 16.03
N GLN A 191 2.32 3.29 17.00
CA GLN A 191 3.38 3.37 17.99
C GLN A 191 4.35 2.20 17.80
N VAL A 192 5.66 2.45 17.94
CA VAL A 192 6.68 1.41 18.03
C VAL A 192 6.64 0.82 19.44
N ILE A 193 6.25 -0.44 19.56
CA ILE A 193 6.08 -1.09 20.87
C ILE A 193 7.26 -1.98 21.25
N ASP A 194 8.03 -2.45 20.27
CA ASP A 194 9.17 -3.34 20.50
C ASP A 194 10.11 -3.35 19.29
N GLN A 195 11.36 -3.73 19.53
CA GLN A 195 12.40 -3.87 18.52
C GLN A 195 13.47 -4.86 19.00
N TYR A 196 13.79 -5.85 18.16
CA TYR A 196 14.83 -6.85 18.48
C TYR A 196 15.43 -7.47 17.22
N LEU A 197 16.64 -8.03 17.36
CA LEU A 197 17.27 -8.84 16.32
C LEU A 197 16.84 -10.29 16.48
N GLU A 198 16.32 -10.88 15.42
CA GLU A 198 16.01 -12.30 15.32
C GLU A 198 17.07 -12.97 14.43
N GLY A 199 17.73 -13.99 14.97
CA GLY A 199 18.89 -14.58 14.29
C GLY A 199 20.05 -13.58 14.20
N SER A 200 20.67 -13.49 13.02
CA SER A 200 21.86 -12.66 12.77
C SER A 200 21.59 -11.41 11.91
N ASP A 201 20.47 -11.38 11.21
CA ASP A 201 20.26 -10.53 10.04
C ASP A 201 18.83 -9.99 9.91
N ILE A 202 17.89 -10.42 10.75
CA ILE A 202 16.49 -9.96 10.69
C ILE A 202 16.18 -9.07 11.89
N ILE A 203 15.93 -7.81 11.64
CA ILE A 203 15.49 -6.83 12.64
C ILE A 203 13.96 -6.83 12.65
N ILE A 204 13.36 -7.23 13.76
CA ILE A 204 11.92 -7.15 13.98
C ILE A 204 11.60 -5.79 14.60
N ILE A 205 10.64 -5.08 14.00
CA ILE A 205 10.06 -3.86 14.55
C ILE A 205 8.56 -4.09 14.74
N ARG A 206 8.09 -4.04 15.99
CA ARG A 206 6.67 -4.24 16.29
C ARG A 206 5.95 -2.90 16.36
N LEU A 207 4.89 -2.78 15.58
CA LEU A 207 4.05 -1.60 15.50
C LEU A 207 2.65 -1.93 15.98
N LYS A 208 2.05 -0.99 16.70
CA LYS A 208 0.65 -1.06 17.12
C LYS A 208 -0.13 0.11 16.55
N GLU A 209 -1.23 -0.18 15.87
CA GLU A 209 -2.15 0.86 15.40
C GLU A 209 -2.75 1.63 16.58
N ILE A 210 -2.58 2.94 16.54
CA ILE A 210 -3.16 3.89 17.47
C ILE A 210 -4.24 4.70 16.77
N GLN A 211 -5.08 5.38 17.54
CA GLN A 211 -6.04 6.30 16.96
C GLN A 211 -5.29 7.43 16.24
N SER A 212 -5.64 7.67 14.97
CA SER A 212 -5.16 8.85 14.25
C SER A 212 -5.60 10.11 15.00
N LEU A 213 -4.67 11.05 15.19
CA LEU A 213 -4.96 12.39 15.71
C LEU A 213 -5.48 13.34 14.61
N TYR A 214 -5.74 12.79 13.42
CA TYR A 214 -6.14 13.48 12.19
C TYR A 214 -7.41 12.87 11.61
#